data_AF-A0A940FL99-F1
#
_entry.id   AF-A0A940FL99-F1
#
_cell.length_a   1.000
_cell.length_b   1.000
_cell.length_c   1.000
_cell.angle_alpha   90.00
_cell.angle_beta   90.00
_cell.angle_gamma   90.00
#
_symmetry.space_group_name_H-M   'P 1'
#
loop_
_entity.id
_entity.type
_entity.pdbx_description
1 polymer ?
#
loop_
_entity_poly.entity_id
_entity_poly.type
_entity_poly.pdbx_seq_one_letter_code
_entity_poly.pdbx_strand_id
1 'polypeptide(L)'
;MTKASICAPLLLMAASSLTAAPLTTAATALPQPASPSFGRSANSIPSVPLPCIRACMEDVADRFMKALASHNPQSLPLAGTVRYTEMGQELDLGDGLWGTSSDVGGYRHIFADPATGQVAMFATMKENGKPFVMGARLKLELGRITEIEVVLYRSGSGPAWNDAGVIELDKMGKAKDLWGVTIPAADRLSRQQLVTVANAYFEGLQRNDGKGNYPFTEDCDRLENGVYTTHNPSTVKMGDIDIGAMGCLQQFKTGAYGVVTRIHHRRFLVVDEERQIVFALGVFDHSGMIPELTTPEGKKIPTGFFSKPSSILISEAFKIRGGLIQQVEAVGASVPYHMHPGWGEK
;
A
#
# COMPACT_ATOMS: atom_id res chain seq x y z
N MET A 1 14.56 47.65 -37.95
CA MET A 1 13.08 47.55 -37.92
C MET A 1 12.72 46.78 -36.66
N THR A 2 11.96 47.22 -35.66
CA THR A 2 11.37 48.53 -35.32
C THR A 2 10.96 48.44 -33.83
N LYS A 3 11.38 49.44 -33.04
CA LYS A 3 10.78 50.10 -31.85
C LYS A 3 9.89 49.37 -30.83
N ALA A 4 10.24 49.59 -29.56
CA ALA A 4 9.36 49.71 -28.40
C ALA A 4 8.48 50.98 -28.41
N SER A 5 7.30 50.94 -27.77
CA SER A 5 6.62 52.01 -26.99
C SER A 5 5.19 51.57 -26.63
N ILE A 6 4.79 51.45 -25.35
CA ILE A 6 4.01 52.43 -24.54
C ILE A 6 2.65 52.84 -25.18
N CYS A 7 1.53 52.56 -24.50
CA CYS A 7 0.56 53.57 -24.03
C CYS A 7 -0.70 52.96 -23.39
N ALA A 8 -0.98 53.38 -22.16
CA ALA A 8 -2.34 53.53 -21.63
C ALA A 8 -2.85 54.94 -21.99
N PRO A 9 -4.17 55.13 -22.14
CA PRO A 9 -4.84 56.23 -21.43
C PRO A 9 -6.20 55.77 -20.85
N LEU A 10 -6.56 56.15 -19.62
CA LEU A 10 -7.04 57.45 -19.13
C LEU A 10 -8.56 57.65 -19.32
N LEU A 11 -9.23 57.64 -18.17
CA LEU A 11 -10.47 58.33 -17.77
C LEU A 11 -11.10 59.31 -18.77
N LEU A 12 -12.42 59.23 -18.91
CA LEU A 12 -13.27 60.41 -19.05
C LEU A 12 -14.52 60.28 -18.15
N MET A 13 -14.59 61.13 -17.13
CA MET A 13 -15.81 61.45 -16.39
C MET A 13 -16.70 62.36 -17.26
N ALA A 14 -18.00 62.13 -17.25
CA ALA A 14 -18.99 63.15 -17.60
C ALA A 14 -20.10 63.15 -16.55
N ALA A 15 -20.12 64.23 -15.77
CA ALA A 15 -21.22 64.60 -14.90
C ALA A 15 -22.33 65.27 -15.72
N SER A 16 -23.59 65.01 -15.39
CA SER A 16 -24.71 65.84 -15.82
C SER A 16 -25.77 65.88 -14.74
N SER A 17 -26.18 67.10 -14.43
CA SER A 17 -26.93 67.55 -13.27
C SER A 17 -28.44 67.59 -13.52
N LEU A 18 -29.17 67.27 -12.44
CA LEU A 18 -30.52 67.63 -12.01
C LEU A 18 -31.55 68.18 -13.02
N THR A 19 -32.76 67.59 -12.98
CA THR A 19 -34.00 68.33 -12.66
C THR A 19 -35.01 67.40 -11.98
N ALA A 20 -35.68 67.89 -10.94
CA ALA A 20 -36.69 67.17 -10.16
C ALA A 20 -38.09 67.72 -10.50
N ALA A 21 -39.08 66.84 -10.60
CA ALA A 21 -40.51 67.18 -10.53
C ALA A 21 -41.25 66.05 -9.79
N PRO A 22 -42.25 66.36 -8.93
CA PRO A 22 -42.89 65.38 -8.06
C PRO A 22 -44.10 64.75 -8.73
N LEU A 23 -44.31 63.44 -8.52
CA LEU A 23 -45.61 62.81 -8.70
C LEU A 23 -45.83 61.72 -7.64
N THR A 24 -47.01 61.82 -7.04
CA THR A 24 -47.56 60.99 -5.98
C THR A 24 -48.08 59.64 -6.48
N THR A 25 -48.23 58.71 -5.51
CA THR A 25 -49.04 57.48 -5.51
C THR A 25 -48.59 56.28 -6.35
N ALA A 26 -48.04 55.26 -5.67
CA ALA A 26 -48.65 53.93 -5.49
C ALA A 26 -47.58 53.00 -4.88
N ALA A 27 -47.85 52.43 -3.69
CA ALA A 27 -46.98 51.43 -3.10
C ALA A 27 -47.14 50.09 -3.83
N THR A 28 -46.42 49.91 -4.93
CA THR A 28 -46.13 48.60 -5.52
C THR A 28 -44.84 48.08 -4.90
N ALA A 29 -44.91 46.92 -4.25
CA ALA A 29 -43.74 46.23 -3.73
C ALA A 29 -42.78 45.91 -4.90
N LEU A 30 -41.65 46.61 -4.94
CA LEU A 30 -40.53 46.28 -5.82
C LEU A 30 -39.97 44.91 -5.42
N PRO A 31 -39.74 43.97 -6.35
CA PRO A 31 -38.96 42.79 -6.04
C PRO A 31 -37.55 43.25 -5.65
N GLN A 32 -37.12 42.89 -4.44
CA GLN A 32 -35.76 43.14 -4.00
C GLN A 32 -34.79 42.56 -5.04
N PRO A 33 -33.73 43.30 -5.46
CA PRO A 33 -32.64 42.67 -6.17
C PRO A 33 -32.08 41.62 -5.23
N ALA A 34 -32.23 40.34 -5.60
CA ALA A 34 -31.56 39.26 -4.92
C ALA A 34 -30.08 39.65 -4.83
N SER A 35 -29.59 39.83 -3.61
CA SER A 35 -28.15 39.89 -3.38
C SER A 35 -27.56 38.68 -4.09
N PRO A 36 -26.46 38.79 -4.85
CA PRO A 36 -25.78 37.62 -5.34
C PRO A 36 -25.39 36.82 -4.10
N SER A 37 -26.17 35.79 -3.81
CA SER A 37 -25.75 34.72 -2.94
C SER A 37 -24.51 34.18 -3.61
N PHE A 38 -23.35 34.61 -3.11
CA PHE A 38 -22.13 33.88 -3.27
C PHE A 38 -22.41 32.51 -2.65
N GLY A 39 -22.96 31.62 -3.47
CA GLY A 39 -22.95 30.20 -3.24
C GLY A 39 -21.49 29.81 -3.25
N ARG A 40 -20.82 30.04 -2.12
CA ARG A 40 -19.63 29.32 -1.76
C ARG A 40 -20.14 27.88 -1.72
N SER A 41 -19.93 27.13 -2.80
CA SER A 41 -19.82 25.68 -2.67
C SER A 41 -18.76 25.49 -1.59
N ALA A 42 -19.20 25.31 -0.35
CA ALA A 42 -18.37 24.69 0.64
C ALA A 42 -18.03 23.35 -0.01
N ASN A 43 -16.79 23.18 -0.44
CA ASN A 43 -16.25 21.86 -0.73
C ASN A 43 -16.51 21.06 0.56
N SER A 44 -17.60 20.30 0.56
CA SER A 44 -17.95 19.47 1.69
C SER A 44 -16.81 18.48 1.80
N ILE A 45 -16.12 18.53 2.94
CA ILE A 45 -14.99 17.62 3.16
C ILE A 45 -15.56 16.21 3.00
N PRO A 46 -14.98 15.35 2.13
CA PRO A 46 -15.45 13.99 1.95
C PRO A 46 -15.62 13.32 3.31
N SER A 47 -16.76 12.67 3.52
CA SER A 47 -17.12 12.07 4.81
C SER A 47 -17.31 10.57 4.68
N VAL A 48 -17.28 9.88 5.82
CA VAL A 48 -17.54 8.45 5.95
C VAL A 48 -18.46 8.21 7.15
N PRO A 49 -19.24 7.12 7.17
CA PRO A 49 -20.05 6.78 8.32
C PRO A 49 -19.18 6.53 9.56
N LEU A 50 -19.73 6.84 10.74
CA LEU A 50 -19.12 6.56 12.04
C LEU A 50 -20.04 5.62 12.84
N PRO A 51 -19.56 4.45 13.32
CA PRO A 51 -18.21 3.91 13.09
C PRO A 51 -17.99 3.47 11.63
N CYS A 52 -16.78 3.71 11.11
CA CYS A 52 -16.38 3.24 9.79
C CYS A 52 -15.88 1.79 9.90
N ILE A 53 -16.80 0.84 9.78
CA ILE A 53 -16.51 -0.61 9.84
C ILE A 53 -16.09 -1.16 8.47
N ARG A 54 -15.82 -2.48 8.35
CA ARG A 54 -15.24 -3.13 7.16
C ARG A 54 -15.69 -2.57 5.82
N ALA A 55 -16.99 -2.56 5.52
CA ALA A 55 -17.49 -2.09 4.23
C ALA A 55 -17.12 -0.63 3.94
N CYS A 56 -17.14 0.22 4.97
CA CYS A 56 -16.69 1.60 4.87
C CYS A 56 -15.17 1.70 4.64
N MET A 57 -14.36 0.89 5.34
CA MET A 57 -12.91 0.85 5.16
C MET A 57 -12.50 0.36 3.77
N GLU A 58 -13.18 -0.67 3.26
CA GLU A 58 -12.98 -1.18 1.91
C GLU A 58 -13.34 -0.10 0.85
N ASP A 59 -14.40 0.68 1.06
CA ASP A 59 -14.73 1.86 0.23
C ASP A 59 -13.68 2.98 0.35
N VAL A 60 -13.12 3.24 1.53
CA VAL A 60 -12.02 4.21 1.70
C VAL A 60 -10.81 3.82 0.86
N ALA A 61 -10.43 2.55 0.89
CA ALA A 61 -9.32 2.05 0.09
C ALA A 61 -9.61 2.13 -1.42
N ASP A 62 -10.84 1.88 -1.86
CA ASP A 62 -11.25 2.10 -3.26
C ASP A 62 -11.14 3.56 -3.68
N ARG A 63 -11.61 4.47 -2.83
CA ARG A 63 -11.48 5.90 -3.07
C ARG A 63 -10.02 6.33 -3.09
N PHE A 64 -9.15 5.73 -2.27
CA PHE A 64 -7.71 6.01 -2.28
C PHE A 64 -7.06 5.67 -3.62
N MET A 65 -7.32 4.48 -4.18
CA MET A 65 -6.81 4.11 -5.52
C MET A 65 -7.34 5.05 -6.60
N LYS A 66 -8.62 5.42 -6.56
CA LYS A 66 -9.22 6.38 -7.50
C LYS A 66 -8.64 7.79 -7.35
N ALA A 67 -8.35 8.21 -6.11
CA ALA A 67 -7.74 9.51 -5.82
C ALA A 67 -6.31 9.59 -6.35
N LEU A 68 -5.53 8.50 -6.22
CA LEU A 68 -4.20 8.38 -6.85
C LEU A 68 -4.31 8.50 -8.37
N ALA A 69 -5.19 7.73 -9.02
CA ALA A 69 -5.36 7.78 -10.48
C ALA A 69 -5.86 9.14 -11.02
N SER A 70 -6.59 9.91 -10.21
CA SER A 70 -7.11 11.23 -10.57
C SER A 70 -6.28 12.40 -10.04
N HIS A 71 -5.12 12.12 -9.43
CA HIS A 71 -4.21 13.11 -8.83
C HIS A 71 -4.92 14.06 -7.83
N ASN A 72 -5.93 13.55 -7.13
CA ASN A 72 -6.83 14.38 -6.31
C ASN A 72 -6.89 13.88 -4.85
N PRO A 73 -5.86 14.16 -4.03
CA PRO A 73 -5.87 13.78 -2.62
C PRO A 73 -7.03 14.41 -1.83
N GLN A 74 -7.50 15.60 -2.24
CA GLN A 74 -8.60 16.31 -1.56
C GLN A 74 -9.97 15.63 -1.73
N SER A 75 -10.07 14.62 -2.61
CA SER A 75 -11.25 13.76 -2.72
C SER A 75 -11.38 12.73 -1.59
N LEU A 76 -10.36 12.60 -0.74
CA LEU A 76 -10.34 11.69 0.40
C LEU A 76 -10.74 12.38 1.72
N PRO A 77 -11.23 11.62 2.71
CA PRO A 77 -11.51 12.16 4.04
C PRO A 77 -10.20 12.36 4.82
N LEU A 78 -9.32 13.28 4.41
CA LEU A 78 -8.01 13.47 5.04
C LEU A 78 -8.11 14.24 6.36
N ALA A 79 -7.28 13.87 7.35
CA ALA A 79 -7.00 14.71 8.50
C ALA A 79 -6.06 15.86 8.11
N GLY A 80 -6.15 17.00 8.81
CA GLY A 80 -5.25 18.13 8.58
C GLY A 80 -3.77 17.85 8.91
N THR A 81 -3.52 16.76 9.66
CA THR A 81 -2.18 16.31 10.08
C THR A 81 -1.80 14.98 9.41
N VAL A 82 -2.41 14.66 8.27
CA VAL A 82 -2.15 13.41 7.57
C VAL A 82 -0.66 13.29 7.22
N ARG A 83 -0.07 12.14 7.53
CA ARG A 83 1.32 11.82 7.20
C ARG A 83 1.38 10.78 6.09
N TYR A 84 2.15 11.07 5.05
CA TYR A 84 2.32 10.22 3.87
C TYR A 84 3.77 9.75 3.74
N THR A 85 3.97 8.46 3.51
CA THR A 85 5.26 7.93 3.07
C THR A 85 5.13 7.04 1.86
N GLU A 86 6.08 7.16 0.95
CA GLU A 86 6.25 6.30 -0.22
C GLU A 86 7.64 5.67 -0.16
N MET A 87 7.73 4.34 -0.26
CA MET A 87 9.01 3.63 -0.26
C MET A 87 9.91 4.00 0.93
N GLY A 88 9.30 4.21 2.09
CA GLY A 88 9.99 4.61 3.33
C GLY A 88 10.44 6.07 3.39
N GLN A 89 10.16 6.89 2.38
CA GLN A 89 10.41 8.34 2.39
C GLN A 89 9.13 9.09 2.71
N GLU A 90 9.22 10.09 3.60
CA GLU A 90 8.12 11.00 3.88
C GLU A 90 8.04 12.05 2.77
N LEU A 91 6.84 12.21 2.19
CA LEU A 91 6.57 13.09 1.07
C LEU A 91 5.33 13.93 1.35
N ASP A 92 5.24 15.08 0.68
CA ASP A 92 4.00 15.87 0.66
C ASP A 92 2.90 15.13 -0.12
N LEU A 93 1.65 15.30 0.32
CA LEU A 93 0.51 14.83 -0.47
C LEU A 93 0.44 15.58 -1.80
N GLY A 94 0.40 14.82 -2.90
CA GLY A 94 0.48 15.37 -4.25
C GLY A 94 1.84 15.14 -4.93
N ASP A 95 2.88 14.77 -4.19
CA ASP A 95 4.19 14.38 -4.73
C ASP A 95 4.31 12.87 -4.97
N GLY A 96 5.36 12.45 -5.66
CA GLY A 96 5.67 11.06 -5.95
C GLY A 96 4.56 10.38 -6.76
N LEU A 97 4.06 9.27 -6.23
CA LEU A 97 3.02 8.46 -6.87
C LEU A 97 1.76 9.26 -7.21
N TRP A 98 1.43 10.29 -6.44
CA TRP A 98 0.28 11.16 -6.71
C TRP A 98 0.37 11.91 -8.04
N GLY A 99 1.59 12.16 -8.55
CA GLY A 99 1.81 12.84 -9.82
C GLY A 99 1.99 11.89 -11.01
N THR A 100 2.24 10.60 -10.77
CA THR A 100 2.62 9.64 -11.82
C THR A 100 1.56 8.56 -12.08
N SER A 101 0.77 8.20 -11.06
CA SER A 101 -0.27 7.17 -11.17
C SER A 101 -1.35 7.61 -12.17
N SER A 102 -1.57 6.85 -13.25
CA SER A 102 -2.52 7.20 -14.32
C SER A 102 -3.85 6.46 -14.21
N ASP A 103 -3.86 5.21 -13.74
CA ASP A 103 -5.07 4.38 -13.73
C ASP A 103 -5.03 3.34 -12.60
N VAL A 104 -6.22 2.87 -12.21
CA VAL A 104 -6.38 1.66 -11.40
C VAL A 104 -6.23 0.44 -12.30
N GLY A 105 -5.47 -0.57 -11.84
CA GLY A 105 -5.30 -1.83 -12.53
C GLY A 105 -6.44 -2.82 -12.27
N GLY A 106 -6.27 -4.06 -12.76
CA GLY A 106 -7.24 -5.13 -12.64
C GLY A 106 -7.26 -5.81 -11.28
N TYR A 107 -6.15 -5.85 -10.53
CA TYR A 107 -6.03 -6.59 -9.28
C TYR A 107 -6.31 -5.73 -8.06
N ARG A 108 -7.09 -6.28 -7.12
CA ARG A 108 -7.41 -5.67 -5.85
C ARG A 108 -7.57 -6.71 -4.76
N HIS A 109 -6.93 -6.46 -3.62
CA HIS A 109 -7.04 -7.27 -2.43
C HIS A 109 -6.97 -6.38 -1.19
N ILE A 110 -8.00 -6.40 -0.35
CA ILE A 110 -8.15 -5.47 0.79
C ILE A 110 -8.32 -6.22 2.10
N PHE A 111 -7.64 -5.72 3.12
CA PHE A 111 -7.65 -6.20 4.50
C PHE A 111 -8.15 -5.08 5.40
N ALA A 112 -9.15 -5.33 6.23
CA ALA A 112 -9.73 -4.31 7.10
C ALA A 112 -9.68 -4.74 8.56
N ASP A 113 -9.30 -3.81 9.42
CA ASP A 113 -9.25 -3.97 10.87
C ASP A 113 -10.03 -2.84 11.55
N PRO A 114 -11.37 -3.03 11.68
CA PRO A 114 -12.24 -2.06 12.32
C PRO A 114 -11.86 -1.73 13.77
N ALA A 115 -11.18 -2.65 14.47
CA ALA A 115 -10.84 -2.47 15.87
C ALA A 115 -9.76 -1.39 16.07
N THR A 116 -8.89 -1.19 15.09
CA THR A 116 -7.78 -0.22 15.17
C THR A 116 -7.84 0.89 14.14
N GLY A 117 -8.90 0.93 13.32
CA GLY A 117 -9.03 1.96 12.29
C GLY A 117 -8.10 1.73 11.08
N GLN A 118 -7.55 0.53 10.89
CA GLN A 118 -6.53 0.27 9.87
C GLN A 118 -7.11 -0.48 8.68
N VAL A 119 -6.73 -0.07 7.47
CA VAL A 119 -7.02 -0.79 6.23
C VAL A 119 -5.76 -0.89 5.40
N ALA A 120 -5.50 -2.07 4.85
CA ALA A 120 -4.38 -2.30 3.94
C ALA A 120 -4.87 -2.91 2.64
N MET A 121 -4.08 -2.77 1.58
CA MET A 121 -4.40 -3.34 0.29
C MET A 121 -3.16 -3.74 -0.49
N PHE A 122 -3.32 -4.78 -1.31
CA PHE A 122 -2.50 -5.01 -2.49
C PHE A 122 -3.33 -4.70 -3.73
N ALA A 123 -2.78 -3.91 -4.65
CA ALA A 123 -3.47 -3.53 -5.87
C ALA A 123 -2.49 -3.38 -7.03
N THR A 124 -2.96 -3.63 -8.25
CA THR A 124 -2.26 -3.14 -9.44
C THR A 124 -2.75 -1.74 -9.79
N MET A 125 -1.83 -0.91 -10.21
CA MET A 125 -2.05 0.47 -10.65
C MET A 125 -1.19 0.70 -11.91
N LYS A 126 -1.38 1.81 -12.62
CA LYS A 126 -0.57 2.14 -13.81
C LYS A 126 0.15 3.46 -13.64
N GLU A 127 1.35 3.57 -14.17
CA GLU A 127 2.09 4.83 -14.34
C GLU A 127 2.43 4.98 -15.82
N ASN A 128 1.91 6.03 -16.45
CA ASN A 128 2.07 6.27 -17.89
C ASN A 128 1.73 5.01 -18.74
N GLY A 129 0.66 4.30 -18.36
CA GLY A 129 0.21 3.07 -19.02
C GLY A 129 0.99 1.80 -18.69
N LYS A 130 2.05 1.86 -17.87
CA LYS A 130 2.80 0.68 -17.41
C LYS A 130 2.29 0.23 -16.05
N PRO A 131 1.93 -1.05 -15.85
CA PRO A 131 1.45 -1.51 -14.56
C PRO A 131 2.57 -1.55 -13.51
N PHE A 132 2.20 -1.37 -12.25
CA PHE A 132 3.03 -1.61 -11.06
C PHE A 132 2.14 -2.21 -9.95
N VAL A 133 2.76 -2.85 -8.96
CA VAL A 133 2.05 -3.39 -7.80
C VAL A 133 2.26 -2.47 -6.60
N MET A 134 1.18 -2.17 -5.90
CA MET A 134 1.15 -1.33 -4.71
C MET A 134 0.71 -2.15 -3.50
N GLY A 135 1.53 -2.17 -2.45
CA GLY A 135 1.10 -2.43 -1.09
C GLY A 135 0.88 -1.10 -0.37
N ALA A 136 -0.31 -0.89 0.20
CA ALA A 136 -0.61 0.35 0.91
C ALA A 136 -1.32 0.08 2.23
N ARG A 137 -1.11 0.96 3.22
CA ARG A 137 -1.77 0.94 4.53
C ARG A 137 -2.27 2.35 4.86
N LEU A 138 -3.57 2.44 5.16
CA LEU A 138 -4.24 3.66 5.59
C LEU A 138 -4.72 3.49 7.03
N LYS A 139 -4.47 4.49 7.88
CA LYS A 139 -5.04 4.58 9.22
C LYS A 139 -6.13 5.63 9.25
N LEU A 140 -7.27 5.27 9.82
CA LEU A 140 -8.42 6.13 10.04
C LEU A 140 -8.59 6.42 11.54
N GLU A 141 -8.73 7.69 11.88
CA GLU A 141 -9.14 8.15 13.20
C GLU A 141 -10.36 9.06 13.04
N LEU A 142 -11.45 8.72 13.72
CA LEU A 142 -12.73 9.46 13.64
C LEU A 142 -13.19 9.68 12.17
N GLY A 143 -13.01 8.66 11.33
CA GLY A 143 -13.39 8.69 9.91
C GLY A 143 -12.48 9.54 9.02
N ARG A 144 -11.33 10.00 9.54
CA ARG A 144 -10.33 10.75 8.79
C ARG A 144 -9.06 9.92 8.59
N ILE A 145 -8.49 9.93 7.39
CA ILE A 145 -7.19 9.31 7.13
C ILE A 145 -6.11 10.16 7.80
N THR A 146 -5.40 9.58 8.76
CA THR A 146 -4.29 10.23 9.49
C THR A 146 -2.92 9.74 9.02
N GLU A 147 -2.83 8.53 8.48
CA GLU A 147 -1.56 7.96 8.05
C GLU A 147 -1.73 7.21 6.72
N ILE A 148 -0.78 7.38 5.81
CA ILE A 148 -0.70 6.69 4.52
C ILE A 148 0.72 6.17 4.35
N GLU A 149 0.88 4.87 4.12
CA GLU A 149 2.17 4.24 3.87
C GLU A 149 2.09 3.33 2.66
N VAL A 150 2.99 3.55 1.70
CA VAL A 150 2.97 2.91 0.40
C VAL A 150 4.32 2.23 0.10
N VAL A 151 4.26 0.97 -0.29
CA VAL A 151 5.36 0.15 -0.79
C VAL A 151 5.03 -0.26 -2.22
N LEU A 152 5.97 -0.06 -3.13
CA LEU A 152 5.77 -0.19 -4.57
C LEU A 152 6.72 -1.23 -5.13
N TYR A 153 6.20 -2.04 -6.04
CA TYR A 153 7.00 -2.85 -6.94
C TYR A 153 6.73 -2.43 -8.39
N ARG A 154 7.75 -1.85 -9.01
CA ARG A 154 7.81 -1.58 -10.46
C ARG A 154 8.77 -2.59 -11.09
N SER A 155 8.51 -3.02 -12.32
CA SER A 155 9.46 -3.88 -13.05
C SER A 155 10.86 -3.26 -13.05
N GLY A 156 11.87 -4.06 -12.69
CA GLY A 156 13.26 -3.63 -12.48
C GLY A 156 13.59 -3.18 -11.06
N SER A 157 12.62 -3.13 -10.14
CA SER A 157 12.85 -2.80 -8.72
C SER A 157 13.25 -4.02 -7.87
N GLY A 158 13.48 -5.17 -8.50
CA GLY A 158 13.86 -6.42 -7.88
C GLY A 158 14.54 -7.36 -8.88
N PRO A 159 14.63 -8.67 -8.58
CA PRO A 159 15.21 -9.63 -9.51
C PRO A 159 14.32 -9.83 -10.74
N ALA A 160 14.93 -10.02 -11.91
CA ALA A 160 14.24 -10.05 -13.21
C ALA A 160 13.12 -11.11 -13.32
N TRP A 161 13.21 -12.23 -12.59
CA TRP A 161 12.16 -13.25 -12.57
C TRP A 161 10.83 -12.72 -12.02
N ASN A 162 10.86 -11.65 -11.23
CA ASN A 162 9.70 -11.09 -10.55
C ASN A 162 8.96 -10.03 -11.41
N ASP A 163 9.61 -9.51 -12.46
CA ASP A 163 9.05 -8.44 -13.29
C ASP A 163 7.81 -8.86 -14.09
N ALA A 164 7.73 -10.14 -14.47
CA ALA A 164 6.56 -10.70 -15.14
C ALA A 164 5.32 -10.71 -14.22
N GLY A 165 5.52 -10.80 -12.91
CA GLY A 165 4.45 -10.88 -11.91
C GLY A 165 3.50 -9.69 -11.96
N VAL A 166 4.01 -8.50 -12.24
CA VAL A 166 3.20 -7.27 -12.30
C VAL A 166 2.08 -7.39 -13.32
N ILE A 167 2.39 -7.91 -14.51
CA ILE A 167 1.42 -8.08 -15.60
C ILE A 167 0.48 -9.26 -15.30
N GLU A 168 1.00 -10.36 -14.76
CA GLU A 168 0.19 -11.54 -14.46
C GLU A 168 -0.79 -11.29 -13.29
N LEU A 169 -0.39 -10.49 -12.30
CA LEU A 169 -1.27 -10.07 -11.22
C LEU A 169 -2.41 -9.21 -11.75
N ASP A 170 -2.11 -8.25 -12.62
CA ASP A 170 -3.12 -7.38 -13.24
C ASP A 170 -4.18 -8.20 -14.00
N LYS A 171 -3.73 -9.22 -14.75
CA LYS A 171 -4.62 -10.17 -15.45
C LYS A 171 -5.40 -11.08 -14.49
N MET A 172 -4.81 -11.48 -13.36
CA MET A 172 -5.46 -12.33 -12.36
C MET A 172 -6.73 -11.67 -11.81
N GLY A 173 -6.71 -10.35 -11.63
CA GLY A 173 -7.87 -9.51 -11.33
C GLY A 173 -8.46 -9.66 -9.91
N LYS A 174 -8.32 -10.83 -9.27
CA LYS A 174 -8.77 -11.05 -7.90
C LYS A 174 -7.83 -11.97 -7.12
N ALA A 175 -7.77 -11.77 -5.81
CA ALA A 175 -7.12 -12.69 -4.89
C ALA A 175 -7.82 -14.05 -4.85
N LYS A 176 -7.12 -15.08 -4.37
CA LYS A 176 -7.72 -16.41 -4.11
C LYS A 176 -8.94 -16.29 -3.19
N ASP A 177 -10.00 -17.06 -3.46
CA ASP A 177 -11.25 -16.98 -2.70
C ASP A 177 -11.09 -17.26 -1.19
N LEU A 178 -10.06 -18.03 -0.80
CA LEU A 178 -9.71 -18.32 0.60
C LEU A 178 -9.49 -17.06 1.45
N TRP A 179 -9.02 -15.96 0.84
CA TRP A 179 -8.79 -14.71 1.53
C TRP A 179 -10.09 -14.06 2.00
N GLY A 180 -11.17 -14.21 1.24
CA GLY A 180 -12.49 -13.65 1.56
C GLY A 180 -13.30 -14.45 2.58
N VAL A 181 -12.84 -15.65 2.97
CA VAL A 181 -13.59 -16.53 3.89
C VAL A 181 -13.64 -15.92 5.28
N THR A 182 -14.86 -15.67 5.76
CA THR A 182 -15.17 -15.26 7.13
C THR A 182 -15.19 -16.46 8.05
N ILE A 183 -14.48 -16.37 9.17
CA ILE A 183 -14.39 -17.44 10.17
C ILE A 183 -15.45 -17.22 11.25
N PRO A 184 -16.17 -18.25 11.72
CA PRO A 184 -17.10 -18.13 12.85
C PRO A 184 -16.38 -17.61 14.10
N ALA A 185 -17.06 -16.78 14.90
CA ALA A 185 -16.43 -16.12 16.05
C ALA A 185 -15.77 -17.09 17.05
N ALA A 186 -16.35 -18.27 17.25
CA ALA A 186 -15.83 -19.30 18.15
C ALA A 186 -14.52 -19.96 17.65
N ASP A 187 -14.27 -19.92 16.34
CA ASP A 187 -13.12 -20.55 15.69
C ASP A 187 -11.99 -19.54 15.39
N ARG A 188 -12.20 -18.26 15.71
CA ARG A 188 -11.22 -17.20 15.50
C ARG A 188 -10.13 -17.27 16.55
N LEU A 189 -8.88 -17.25 16.10
CA LEU A 189 -7.77 -16.88 16.96
C LEU A 189 -7.91 -15.42 17.38
N SER A 190 -7.45 -15.13 18.59
CA SER A 190 -7.30 -13.76 19.07
C SER A 190 -6.28 -12.99 18.23
N ARG A 191 -6.43 -11.66 18.20
CA ARG A 191 -5.44 -10.73 17.64
C ARG A 191 -3.99 -11.07 17.99
N GLN A 192 -3.71 -11.35 19.27
CA GLN A 192 -2.34 -11.65 19.72
C GLN A 192 -1.82 -12.97 19.14
N GLN A 193 -2.66 -14.00 19.06
CA GLN A 193 -2.28 -15.28 18.45
C GLN A 193 -2.00 -15.11 16.95
N LEU A 194 -2.81 -14.33 16.24
CA LEU A 194 -2.59 -14.00 14.83
C LEU A 194 -1.23 -13.33 14.62
N VAL A 195 -0.92 -12.29 15.43
CA VAL A 195 0.37 -11.60 15.38
C VAL A 195 1.53 -12.55 15.70
N THR A 196 1.38 -13.43 16.70
CA THR A 196 2.40 -14.42 17.04
C THR A 196 2.69 -15.37 15.87
N VAL A 197 1.66 -15.90 15.20
CA VAL A 197 1.82 -16.79 14.04
C VAL A 197 2.45 -16.05 12.86
N ALA A 198 2.00 -14.83 12.56
CA ALA A 198 2.62 -14.00 11.52
C ALA A 198 4.08 -13.65 11.84
N ASN A 199 4.42 -13.35 13.10
CA ASN A 199 5.80 -13.06 13.49
C ASN A 199 6.72 -14.28 13.36
N ALA A 200 6.20 -15.49 13.62
CA ALA A 200 6.97 -16.73 13.46
C ALA A 200 7.48 -16.93 12.01
N TYR A 201 6.79 -16.39 11.00
CA TYR A 201 7.30 -16.33 9.63
C TYR A 201 8.62 -15.56 9.55
N PHE A 202 8.65 -14.34 10.09
CA PHE A 202 9.84 -13.50 10.08
C PHE A 202 10.97 -14.06 10.98
N GLU A 203 10.62 -14.69 12.11
CA GLU A 203 11.61 -15.40 12.93
C GLU A 203 12.22 -16.59 12.18
N GLY A 204 11.40 -17.35 11.44
CA GLY A 204 11.87 -18.47 10.65
C GLY A 204 12.72 -18.08 9.45
N LEU A 205 12.47 -16.92 8.84
CA LEU A 205 13.28 -16.38 7.72
C LEU A 205 14.62 -15.83 8.18
N GLN A 206 14.63 -15.08 9.28
CA GLN A 206 15.83 -14.39 9.73
C GLN A 206 16.91 -15.39 10.16
N ARG A 207 18.06 -15.35 9.48
CA ARG A 207 19.18 -16.29 9.70
C ARG A 207 18.73 -17.74 9.65
N ASN A 208 17.80 -18.03 8.75
CA ASN A 208 17.23 -19.37 8.56
C ASN A 208 18.34 -20.42 8.40
N ASP A 209 18.27 -21.45 9.24
CA ASP A 209 19.21 -22.58 9.26
C ASP A 209 18.50 -23.92 9.00
N GLY A 210 17.21 -23.88 8.66
CA GLY A 210 16.37 -25.05 8.41
C GLY A 210 15.83 -25.76 9.66
N LYS A 211 16.16 -25.29 10.88
CA LYS A 211 15.85 -25.99 12.14
C LYS A 211 14.83 -25.28 13.03
N GLY A 212 14.26 -24.17 12.57
CA GLY A 212 13.25 -23.40 13.29
C GLY A 212 11.86 -24.07 13.33
N ASN A 213 10.97 -23.46 14.11
CA ASN A 213 9.55 -23.79 14.08
C ASN A 213 8.85 -22.98 12.98
N TYR A 214 8.20 -23.68 12.04
CA TYR A 214 7.61 -23.07 10.85
C TYR A 214 6.12 -23.42 10.79
N PRO A 215 5.23 -22.51 11.24
CA PRO A 215 3.81 -22.80 11.36
C PRO A 215 3.11 -22.64 10.01
N PHE A 216 3.39 -23.53 9.06
CA PHE A 216 2.72 -23.55 7.75
C PHE A 216 1.73 -24.72 7.67
N THR A 217 0.64 -24.51 6.94
CA THR A 217 -0.16 -25.63 6.46
C THR A 217 0.58 -26.35 5.32
N GLU A 218 0.21 -27.61 5.06
CA GLU A 218 0.82 -28.39 3.98
C GLU A 218 0.57 -27.77 2.59
N ASP A 219 -0.61 -27.15 2.41
CA ASP A 219 -1.06 -26.47 1.20
C ASP A 219 -0.61 -25.00 1.11
N CYS A 220 0.37 -24.57 1.91
CA CYS A 220 0.81 -23.18 1.90
C CYS A 220 1.41 -22.75 0.56
N ASP A 221 0.93 -21.62 0.06
CA ASP A 221 1.46 -20.93 -1.11
C ASP A 221 1.95 -19.52 -0.79
N ARG A 222 2.90 -19.03 -1.60
CA ARG A 222 3.41 -17.65 -1.54
C ARG A 222 3.36 -16.97 -2.90
N LEU A 223 2.74 -15.79 -2.94
CA LEU A 223 2.66 -14.91 -4.09
C LEU A 223 3.43 -13.62 -3.79
N GLU A 224 4.49 -13.33 -4.52
CA GLU A 224 5.32 -12.12 -4.33
C GLU A 224 5.27 -11.27 -5.59
N ASN A 225 4.84 -10.01 -5.48
CA ASN A 225 4.72 -9.07 -6.60
C ASN A 225 4.00 -9.65 -7.84
N GLY A 226 3.13 -10.64 -7.64
CA GLY A 226 2.40 -11.32 -8.71
C GLY A 226 3.00 -12.62 -9.23
N VAL A 227 4.16 -13.06 -8.73
CA VAL A 227 4.77 -14.35 -9.07
C VAL A 227 4.61 -15.33 -7.91
N TYR A 228 4.11 -16.53 -8.19
CA TYR A 228 4.16 -17.61 -7.21
C TYR A 228 5.60 -18.03 -6.99
N THR A 229 6.09 -17.89 -5.76
CA THR A 229 7.44 -18.32 -5.36
C THR A 229 7.42 -19.68 -4.65
N THR A 230 6.26 -20.35 -4.64
CA THR A 230 6.05 -21.75 -4.25
C THR A 230 5.42 -22.51 -5.42
N HIS A 231 5.66 -23.82 -5.49
CA HIS A 231 5.09 -24.72 -6.52
C HIS A 231 5.25 -24.21 -7.97
N ASN A 232 6.31 -23.44 -8.22
CA ASN A 232 6.62 -22.81 -9.50
C ASN A 232 8.09 -23.11 -9.86
N PRO A 233 8.37 -24.30 -10.41
CA PRO A 233 9.72 -24.78 -10.66
C PRO A 233 10.57 -23.79 -11.45
N SER A 234 11.84 -23.70 -11.09
CA SER A 234 12.87 -22.87 -11.71
C SER A 234 12.68 -21.37 -11.61
N THR A 235 11.65 -20.88 -10.93
CA THR A 235 11.43 -19.45 -10.70
C THR A 235 12.45 -18.87 -9.71
N VAL A 236 12.71 -19.59 -8.61
CA VAL A 236 13.66 -19.16 -7.58
C VAL A 236 14.62 -20.30 -7.26
N LYS A 237 15.92 -20.07 -7.48
CA LYS A 237 16.99 -21.02 -7.17
C LYS A 237 17.98 -20.40 -6.21
N MET A 238 18.44 -21.18 -5.23
CA MET A 238 19.56 -20.83 -4.36
C MET A 238 20.70 -21.82 -4.60
N GLY A 239 21.76 -21.38 -5.27
CA GLY A 239 22.74 -22.30 -5.84
C GLY A 239 22.06 -23.28 -6.80
N ASP A 240 22.21 -24.57 -6.53
CA ASP A 240 21.60 -25.66 -7.29
C ASP A 240 20.27 -26.17 -6.68
N ILE A 241 19.77 -25.54 -5.61
CA ILE A 241 18.49 -25.89 -4.99
C ILE A 241 17.37 -25.06 -5.63
N ASP A 242 16.41 -25.72 -6.26
CA ASP A 242 15.20 -25.11 -6.80
C ASP A 242 14.13 -24.97 -5.71
N ILE A 243 14.27 -23.93 -4.89
CA ILE A 243 13.28 -23.65 -3.83
C ILE A 243 11.92 -23.26 -4.41
N GLY A 244 11.87 -22.68 -5.61
CA GLY A 244 10.63 -22.34 -6.30
C GLY A 244 9.74 -23.55 -6.58
N ALA A 245 10.31 -24.74 -6.79
CA ALA A 245 9.56 -25.97 -6.98
C ALA A 245 8.86 -26.51 -5.72
N MET A 246 9.15 -25.95 -4.54
CA MET A 246 8.71 -26.45 -3.23
C MET A 246 7.53 -25.65 -2.65
N GLY A 247 6.84 -26.21 -1.66
CA GLY A 247 5.88 -25.48 -0.81
C GLY A 247 6.57 -24.70 0.32
N CYS A 248 5.84 -23.81 1.01
CA CYS A 248 6.40 -22.91 2.02
C CYS A 248 7.28 -23.62 3.08
N LEU A 249 6.75 -24.67 3.71
CA LEU A 249 7.44 -25.40 4.78
C LEU A 249 8.75 -26.03 4.29
N GLN A 250 8.73 -26.61 3.09
CA GLN A 250 9.90 -27.25 2.50
C GLN A 250 11.01 -26.23 2.24
N GLN A 251 10.66 -25.04 1.71
CA GLN A 251 11.63 -23.98 1.48
C GLN A 251 12.33 -23.56 2.76
N PHE A 252 11.59 -23.32 3.84
CA PHE A 252 12.15 -22.94 5.14
C PHE A 252 13.05 -24.04 5.74
N LYS A 253 12.73 -25.31 5.49
CA LYS A 253 13.54 -26.44 5.93
C LYS A 253 14.87 -26.58 5.16
N THR A 254 15.05 -25.92 4.01
CA THR A 254 16.32 -25.98 3.28
C THR A 254 17.46 -25.17 3.93
N GLY A 255 17.15 -24.21 4.80
CA GLY A 255 18.14 -23.22 5.26
C GLY A 255 18.49 -22.15 4.21
N ALA A 256 17.91 -22.18 3.01
CA ALA A 256 18.27 -21.29 1.90
C ALA A 256 17.94 -19.81 2.18
N TYR A 257 17.05 -19.51 3.13
CA TYR A 257 16.75 -18.14 3.54
C TYR A 257 17.78 -17.54 4.49
N GLY A 258 18.86 -18.26 4.83
CA GLY A 258 19.93 -17.73 5.68
C GLY A 258 20.61 -16.47 5.13
N VAL A 259 20.38 -16.14 3.85
CA VAL A 259 20.76 -14.85 3.24
C VAL A 259 20.07 -13.64 3.91
N VAL A 260 18.89 -13.84 4.50
CA VAL A 260 18.16 -12.81 5.25
C VAL A 260 18.78 -12.67 6.64
N THR A 261 19.80 -11.84 6.75
CA THR A 261 20.63 -11.73 7.97
C THR A 261 19.96 -10.98 9.13
N ARG A 262 19.00 -10.11 8.83
CA ARG A 262 18.19 -9.37 9.81
C ARG A 262 16.85 -8.98 9.20
N ILE A 263 15.79 -9.03 9.99
CA ILE A 263 14.48 -8.47 9.65
C ILE A 263 14.11 -7.49 10.75
N HIS A 264 14.13 -6.20 10.43
CA HIS A 264 13.85 -5.13 11.39
C HIS A 264 12.55 -4.39 11.06
N HIS A 265 12.09 -3.58 12.04
CA HIS A 265 10.89 -2.75 11.92
C HIS A 265 9.64 -3.55 11.51
N ARG A 266 9.53 -4.78 12.01
CA ARG A 266 8.34 -5.63 11.85
C ARG A 266 7.16 -4.95 12.53
N ARG A 267 6.17 -4.52 11.76
CA ARG A 267 4.95 -3.87 12.26
C ARG A 267 3.73 -4.60 11.73
N PHE A 268 2.90 -5.11 12.63
CA PHE A 268 1.67 -5.86 12.31
C PHE A 268 0.47 -4.90 12.39
N LEU A 269 0.19 -4.23 11.27
CA LEU A 269 -0.62 -3.00 11.26
C LEU A 269 -2.10 -3.24 11.03
N VAL A 270 -2.48 -4.28 10.29
CA VAL A 270 -3.87 -4.73 10.14
C VAL A 270 -3.95 -6.14 10.67
N VAL A 271 -4.82 -6.38 11.66
CA VAL A 271 -5.16 -7.72 12.10
C VAL A 271 -6.66 -7.90 11.91
N ASP A 272 -7.00 -8.57 10.81
CA ASP A 272 -8.37 -8.88 10.43
C ASP A 272 -8.79 -10.17 11.14
N GLU A 273 -9.34 -10.04 12.36
CA GLU A 273 -9.78 -11.18 13.17
C GLU A 273 -10.95 -11.94 12.50
N GLU A 274 -11.80 -11.27 11.73
CA GLU A 274 -12.94 -11.88 11.06
C GLU A 274 -12.50 -12.84 9.95
N ARG A 275 -11.47 -12.47 9.19
CA ARG A 275 -10.90 -13.30 8.11
C ARG A 275 -9.62 -14.01 8.52
N GLN A 276 -9.13 -13.84 9.75
CA GLN A 276 -7.88 -14.43 10.25
C GLN A 276 -6.67 -14.07 9.38
N ILE A 277 -6.50 -12.77 9.11
CA ILE A 277 -5.41 -12.23 8.28
C ILE A 277 -4.58 -11.25 9.09
N VAL A 278 -3.27 -11.27 8.88
CA VAL A 278 -2.36 -10.23 9.39
C VAL A 278 -1.65 -9.60 8.20
N PHE A 279 -1.69 -8.27 8.10
CA PHE A 279 -0.83 -7.50 7.20
C PHE A 279 0.28 -6.85 8.01
N ALA A 280 1.52 -7.03 7.55
CA ALA A 280 2.70 -6.51 8.20
C ALA A 280 3.61 -5.78 7.21
N LEU A 281 4.40 -4.86 7.73
CA LEU A 281 5.56 -4.30 7.03
C LEU A 281 6.85 -4.66 7.76
N GLY A 282 7.94 -4.75 7.01
CA GLY A 282 9.28 -4.96 7.54
C GLY A 282 10.36 -4.64 6.52
N VAL A 283 11.61 -4.72 6.96
CA VAL A 283 12.79 -4.58 6.09
C VAL A 283 13.67 -5.80 6.24
N PHE A 284 13.95 -6.47 5.12
CA PHE A 284 14.78 -7.68 5.07
C PHE A 284 16.20 -7.30 4.65
N ASP A 285 17.15 -7.38 5.56
CA ASP A 285 18.56 -7.06 5.32
C ASP A 285 19.35 -8.29 4.89
N HIS A 286 20.06 -8.16 3.79
CA HIS A 286 21.04 -9.11 3.28
C HIS A 286 22.42 -8.46 3.41
N SER A 287 23.22 -8.91 4.36
CA SER A 287 24.52 -8.27 4.64
C SER A 287 25.54 -8.36 3.51
N GLY A 288 25.39 -9.31 2.58
CA GLY A 288 26.41 -9.61 1.57
C GLY A 288 27.66 -10.32 2.10
N MET A 289 27.81 -10.48 3.42
CA MET A 289 29.01 -11.05 4.05
C MET A 289 29.04 -12.58 4.04
N ILE A 290 27.96 -13.22 3.58
CA ILE A 290 27.79 -14.68 3.57
C ILE A 290 27.84 -15.14 2.11
N PRO A 291 29.01 -15.54 1.58
CA PRO A 291 29.15 -15.94 0.18
C PRO A 291 28.56 -17.35 -0.09
N GLU A 292 28.50 -18.20 0.94
CA GLU A 292 27.92 -19.53 0.90
C GLU A 292 27.08 -19.78 2.15
N LEU A 293 25.92 -20.43 1.99
CA LEU A 293 25.15 -21.00 3.09
C LEU A 293 25.50 -22.48 3.27
N THR A 294 25.27 -23.00 4.48
CA THR A 294 25.32 -24.43 4.76
C THR A 294 23.91 -24.90 5.08
N THR A 295 23.37 -25.79 4.25
CA THR A 295 22.07 -26.45 4.46
C THR A 295 22.08 -27.33 5.73
N PRO A 296 20.91 -27.72 6.27
CA PRO A 296 20.86 -28.66 7.40
C PRO A 296 21.59 -29.98 7.16
N GLU A 297 21.64 -30.44 5.91
CA GLU A 297 22.32 -31.65 5.48
C GLU A 297 23.85 -31.45 5.30
N GLY A 298 24.37 -30.25 5.57
CA GLY A 298 25.81 -29.94 5.50
C GLY A 298 26.31 -29.56 4.10
N LYS A 299 25.43 -29.52 3.09
CA LYS A 299 25.78 -29.07 1.74
C LYS A 299 25.97 -27.55 1.72
N LYS A 300 27.02 -27.10 1.05
CA LYS A 300 27.27 -25.68 0.78
C LYS A 300 26.55 -25.22 -0.49
N ILE A 301 25.92 -24.05 -0.44
CA ILE A 301 25.26 -23.42 -1.59
C ILE A 301 25.70 -21.96 -1.72
N PRO A 302 26.08 -21.48 -2.92
CA PRO A 302 26.44 -20.09 -3.12
C PRO A 302 25.23 -19.17 -3.00
N THR A 303 25.40 -17.97 -2.44
CA THR A 303 24.32 -17.00 -2.19
C THR A 303 24.02 -16.07 -3.37
N GLY A 304 24.84 -16.13 -4.43
CA GLY A 304 24.59 -15.45 -5.70
C GLY A 304 24.38 -13.94 -5.54
N PHE A 305 23.23 -13.45 -5.98
CA PHE A 305 22.87 -12.02 -5.90
C PHE A 305 22.94 -11.45 -4.47
N PHE A 306 22.71 -12.29 -3.45
CA PHE A 306 22.74 -11.88 -2.04
C PHE A 306 24.15 -11.79 -1.45
N SER A 307 25.20 -12.01 -2.24
CA SER A 307 26.60 -11.75 -1.86
C SER A 307 26.97 -10.26 -1.87
N LYS A 308 25.99 -9.37 -2.02
CA LYS A 308 26.14 -7.91 -1.97
C LYS A 308 25.18 -7.31 -0.93
N PRO A 309 25.61 -6.32 -0.14
CA PRO A 309 24.72 -5.65 0.81
C PRO A 309 23.49 -5.07 0.11
N SER A 310 22.30 -5.44 0.58
CA SER A 310 21.03 -4.96 0.05
C SER A 310 19.92 -5.16 1.07
N SER A 311 18.85 -4.38 0.97
CA SER A 311 17.64 -4.61 1.75
C SER A 311 16.43 -4.74 0.85
N ILE A 312 15.36 -5.34 1.36
CA ILE A 312 14.04 -5.32 0.73
C ILE A 312 13.08 -4.63 1.69
N LEU A 313 12.44 -3.54 1.24
CA LEU A 313 11.28 -2.99 1.94
C LEU A 313 10.05 -3.76 1.48
N ILE A 314 9.33 -4.37 2.41
CA ILE A 314 8.27 -5.32 2.09
C ILE A 314 7.03 -5.10 2.95
N SER A 315 5.89 -5.34 2.31
CA SER A 315 4.58 -5.50 2.92
C SER A 315 4.09 -6.92 2.64
N GLU A 316 3.66 -7.65 3.67
CA GLU A 316 3.22 -9.03 3.56
C GLU A 316 1.89 -9.24 4.28
N ALA A 317 0.98 -9.98 3.65
CA ALA A 317 -0.23 -10.49 4.27
C ALA A 317 -0.13 -12.00 4.50
N PHE A 318 -0.63 -12.45 5.65
CA PHE A 318 -0.64 -13.85 6.07
C PHE A 318 -2.08 -14.30 6.32
N LYS A 319 -2.60 -15.23 5.52
CA LYS A 319 -3.83 -15.96 5.85
C LYS A 319 -3.50 -17.04 6.86
N ILE A 320 -4.19 -17.04 8.00
CA ILE A 320 -3.96 -18.00 9.07
C ILE A 320 -5.19 -18.90 9.23
N ARG A 321 -4.96 -20.20 9.34
CA ARG A 321 -5.98 -21.23 9.58
C ARG A 321 -5.49 -22.16 10.69
N GLY A 322 -6.21 -22.21 11.81
CA GLY A 322 -5.89 -23.11 12.92
C GLY A 322 -4.49 -22.91 13.50
N GLY A 323 -3.99 -21.68 13.53
CA GLY A 323 -2.66 -21.35 14.05
C GLY A 323 -1.51 -21.57 13.06
N LEU A 324 -1.82 -21.89 11.80
CA LEU A 324 -0.85 -22.11 10.74
C LEU A 324 -1.09 -21.13 9.58
N ILE A 325 -0.02 -20.67 8.95
CA ILE A 325 -0.03 -19.85 7.75
C ILE A 325 -0.40 -20.73 6.55
N GLN A 326 -1.50 -20.37 5.89
CA GLN A 326 -2.01 -21.05 4.70
C GLN A 326 -1.67 -20.32 3.40
N GLN A 327 -1.52 -19.00 3.45
CA GLN A 327 -1.17 -18.22 2.27
C GLN A 327 -0.36 -17.01 2.70
N VAL A 328 0.68 -16.72 1.92
CA VAL A 328 1.44 -15.48 1.99
C VAL A 328 1.23 -14.72 0.67
N GLU A 329 0.98 -13.42 0.78
CA GLU A 329 1.01 -12.51 -0.35
C GLU A 329 1.87 -11.30 0.01
N ALA A 330 2.81 -10.94 -0.85
CA ALA A 330 3.80 -9.92 -0.56
C ALA A 330 3.95 -8.92 -1.70
N VAL A 331 4.17 -7.66 -1.33
CA VAL A 331 4.62 -6.61 -2.23
C VAL A 331 5.85 -5.94 -1.63
N GLY A 332 6.95 -5.92 -2.36
CA GLY A 332 8.20 -5.35 -1.88
C GLY A 332 9.27 -5.25 -2.96
N ALA A 333 10.20 -4.33 -2.76
CA ALA A 333 11.26 -4.02 -3.71
C ALA A 333 12.62 -3.88 -3.02
N SER A 334 13.67 -4.03 -3.81
CA SER A 334 15.05 -3.77 -3.38
C SER A 334 15.23 -2.30 -3.02
N VAL A 335 15.87 -2.05 -1.89
CA VAL A 335 16.16 -0.72 -1.34
C VAL A 335 17.59 -0.68 -0.79
N PRO A 336 18.16 0.51 -0.54
CA PRO A 336 19.48 0.62 0.05
C PRO A 336 19.60 -0.20 1.35
N TYR A 337 20.79 -0.77 1.56
CA TYR A 337 21.06 -1.59 2.74
C TYR A 337 20.80 -0.80 4.03
N HIS A 338 20.07 -1.40 4.97
CA HIS A 338 19.60 -0.78 6.22
C HIS A 338 18.67 0.42 6.05
N MET A 339 17.90 0.48 4.94
CA MET A 339 16.93 1.56 4.76
C MET A 339 15.90 1.60 5.91
N HIS A 340 15.68 2.79 6.47
CA HIS A 340 14.60 3.01 7.42
C HIS A 340 13.26 3.08 6.67
N PRO A 341 12.20 2.36 7.09
CA PRO A 341 10.93 2.26 6.37
C PRO A 341 10.01 3.48 6.57
N GLY A 342 10.54 4.66 6.90
CA GLY A 342 9.76 5.87 7.19
C GLY A 342 8.91 5.85 8.48
N TRP A 343 8.65 4.70 9.08
CA TRP A 343 7.84 4.56 10.31
C TRP A 343 8.50 3.62 11.31
N GLY A 344 8.32 3.91 12.60
CA GLY A 344 8.99 3.20 13.69
C GLY A 344 10.11 4.03 14.32
N GLU A 345 10.72 3.49 15.37
CA GLU A 345 11.88 4.10 16.03
C GLU A 345 13.13 3.99 15.15
N LYS A 346 13.95 5.04 15.15
CA LYS A 346 15.23 5.09 14.43
C LYS A 346 16.34 4.33 15.15
#